data_AF-A0AAW6JNP1-F1
#
_entry.id   AF-A0AAW6JNP1-F1
#
_cell.length_a   1.000
_cell.length_b   1.000
_cell.length_c   1.000
_cell.angle_alpha   90.00
_cell.angle_beta   90.00
_cell.angle_gamma   90.00
#
_symmetry.space_group_name_H-M   'P 1'
#
loop_
_entity.id
_entity.type
_entity.pdbx_description
1 polymer ?
#
loop_
_entity_poly.entity_id
_entity_poly.type
_entity_poly.pdbx_seq_one_letter_code
_entity_poly.pdbx_strand_id
1 'polypeptide(L)'
;MTNMICAKMDSQLQWLAKDCKSTYTRYADDITFSTTLPKFPNKLAYVLTGEDTEKFFIGNRLLAIIHENGFEVNEQKIRLQVKGNHQEVTGLTTNVFPNVDRKYVRQVRAMLYAWAKFGLEAAENEYFEKYVSKSRLPIKRKLEFQQVLRGKIEFIGMVKGKEDSIYQKYMNQYKILARLSMFNNNINDIKEGNED
;
A
#
# COMPACT_ATOMS: atom_id res chain seq x y z
N MET A 1 -36.80 8.23 -2.45
CA MET A 1 -37.23 9.53 -3.02
C MET A 1 -36.06 10.49 -3.29
N THR A 2 -34.81 10.01 -3.42
CA THR A 2 -33.61 10.89 -3.40
C THR A 2 -33.05 11.25 -4.78
N ASN A 3 -33.25 10.40 -5.81
CA ASN A 3 -32.64 10.60 -7.14
C ASN A 3 -33.15 11.84 -7.89
N MET A 4 -34.43 12.22 -7.73
CA MET A 4 -35.02 13.29 -8.54
C MET A 4 -34.54 14.69 -8.13
N ILE A 5 -34.27 14.90 -6.83
CA ILE A 5 -33.72 16.14 -6.28
C ILE A 5 -32.28 16.34 -6.74
N CYS A 6 -31.55 15.23 -6.94
CA CYS A 6 -30.14 15.22 -7.28
C CYS A 6 -29.85 15.36 -8.77
N ALA A 7 -30.83 15.11 -9.64
CA ALA A 7 -30.63 15.03 -11.09
C ALA A 7 -30.01 16.30 -11.71
N LYS A 8 -30.41 17.48 -11.21
CA LYS A 8 -29.84 18.77 -11.65
C LYS A 8 -28.37 18.89 -11.25
N MET A 9 -28.06 18.62 -9.99
CA MET A 9 -26.70 18.67 -9.47
C MET A 9 -25.81 17.64 -10.19
N ASP A 10 -26.27 16.40 -10.31
CA ASP A 10 -25.52 15.32 -10.95
C ASP A 10 -25.20 15.65 -12.42
N SER A 11 -26.14 16.30 -13.13
CA SER A 11 -25.89 16.80 -14.49
C SER A 11 -24.79 17.87 -14.52
N GLN A 12 -24.84 18.84 -13.61
CA GLN A 12 -23.81 19.90 -13.52
C GLN A 12 -22.43 19.32 -13.13
N LEU A 13 -22.39 18.37 -12.20
CA LEU A 13 -21.17 17.69 -11.78
C LEU A 13 -20.58 16.81 -12.89
N GLN A 14 -21.43 16.13 -13.67
CA GLN A 14 -21.00 15.37 -14.85
C GLN A 14 -20.38 16.28 -15.91
N TRP A 15 -20.95 17.48 -16.14
CA TRP A 15 -20.37 18.48 -17.04
C TRP A 15 -19.03 19.01 -16.53
N LEU A 16 -18.94 19.34 -15.24
CA LEU A 16 -17.68 19.78 -14.63
C LEU A 16 -16.60 18.69 -14.72
N ALA A 17 -16.96 17.42 -14.54
CA ALA A 17 -16.05 16.30 -14.71
C ALA A 17 -15.50 16.22 -16.13
N LYS A 18 -16.37 16.37 -17.15
CA LYS A 18 -15.94 16.39 -18.56
C LYS A 18 -14.99 17.56 -18.85
N ASP A 19 -15.29 18.78 -18.40
CA ASP A 19 -14.40 19.95 -18.55
C ASP A 19 -13.01 19.70 -17.93
N CYS A 20 -12.99 18.99 -16.80
CA CYS A 20 -11.77 18.67 -16.07
C CYS A 20 -11.07 17.38 -16.54
N LYS A 21 -11.58 16.68 -17.57
CA LYS A 21 -11.12 15.35 -18.00
C LYS A 21 -11.09 14.33 -16.84
N SER A 22 -12.18 14.32 -16.07
CA SER A 22 -12.43 13.44 -14.94
C SER A 22 -13.71 12.63 -15.14
N THR A 23 -13.81 11.51 -14.45
CA THR A 23 -15.02 10.69 -14.32
C THR A 23 -15.70 11.02 -13.00
N TYR A 24 -16.99 11.31 -13.06
CA TYR A 24 -17.86 11.52 -11.91
C TYR A 24 -18.68 10.25 -11.64
N THR A 25 -18.78 9.87 -10.37
CA THR A 25 -19.71 8.84 -9.91
C THR A 25 -20.35 9.28 -8.59
N ARG A 26 -21.59 8.85 -8.37
CA ARG A 26 -22.33 9.12 -7.14
C ARG A 26 -22.93 7.84 -6.59
N TYR A 27 -22.71 7.59 -5.31
CA TYR A 27 -23.30 6.49 -4.56
C TYR A 27 -24.03 7.05 -3.34
N ALA A 28 -25.37 7.13 -3.40
CA ALA A 28 -26.19 7.83 -2.40
C ALA A 28 -25.71 9.28 -2.15
N ASP A 29 -25.09 9.56 -1.01
CA ASP A 29 -24.55 10.89 -0.65
C ASP A 29 -23.05 11.04 -0.95
N ASP A 30 -22.38 9.95 -1.32
CA ASP A 30 -20.96 9.96 -1.67
C ASP A 30 -20.79 10.37 -3.14
N ILE A 31 -19.99 11.43 -3.36
CA ILE A 31 -19.60 11.91 -4.69
C ILE A 31 -18.11 11.63 -4.89
N THR A 32 -17.76 10.99 -6.00
CA THR A 32 -16.38 10.66 -6.36
C THR A 32 -16.02 11.26 -7.71
N PHE A 33 -14.84 11.90 -7.75
CA PHE A 33 -14.19 12.34 -8.99
C PHE A 33 -12.87 11.59 -9.16
N SER A 34 -12.66 11.00 -10.33
CA SER A 34 -11.41 10.31 -10.67
C SER A 34 -10.88 10.81 -12.00
N THR A 35 -9.57 10.75 -12.22
CA THR A 35 -8.96 11.16 -13.50
C THR A 35 -7.72 10.31 -13.79
N THR A 36 -7.41 10.15 -15.07
CA THR A 36 -6.16 9.53 -15.53
C THR A 36 -5.04 10.56 -15.71
N LEU A 37 -5.33 11.86 -15.55
CA LEU A 37 -4.35 12.93 -15.66
C LEU A 37 -3.26 12.80 -14.58
N PRO A 38 -2.00 13.18 -14.89
CA PRO A 38 -0.91 13.16 -13.91
C PRO A 38 -1.14 14.06 -12.69
N LYS A 39 -1.90 15.14 -12.86
CA LYS A 39 -2.26 16.08 -11.80
C LYS A 39 -3.77 16.15 -11.67
N PHE A 40 -4.27 16.13 -10.43
CA PHE A 40 -5.69 16.31 -10.19
C PHE A 40 -6.10 17.75 -10.53
N PRO A 41 -7.22 17.99 -11.22
CA PRO A 41 -7.64 19.33 -11.63
C PRO A 41 -7.96 20.23 -10.42
N ASN A 42 -7.25 21.36 -10.29
CA ASN A 42 -7.47 22.34 -9.22
C ASN A 42 -8.91 22.90 -9.19
N LYS A 43 -9.61 22.88 -10.32
CA LYS A 43 -11.03 23.25 -10.42
C LYS A 43 -11.96 22.35 -9.58
N LEU A 44 -11.53 21.10 -9.33
CA LEU A 44 -12.25 20.11 -8.52
C LEU A 44 -11.76 20.09 -7.08
N ALA A 45 -10.45 19.97 -6.87
CA ALA A 45 -9.83 20.04 -5.55
C ALA A 45 -8.34 20.32 -5.67
N TYR A 46 -7.74 20.89 -4.64
CA TYR A 46 -6.31 21.17 -4.57
C TYR A 46 -5.76 20.97 -3.14
N VAL A 47 -4.45 20.79 -3.05
CA VAL A 47 -3.71 20.68 -1.78
C VAL A 47 -2.89 21.95 -1.61
N LEU A 48 -2.94 22.55 -0.42
CA LEU A 48 -1.97 23.54 0.01
C LEU A 48 -1.03 22.87 1.02
N THR A 49 0.26 22.83 0.69
CA THR A 49 1.31 22.33 1.58
C THR A 49 1.82 23.51 2.41
N GLY A 50 1.49 23.54 3.70
CA GLY A 50 2.14 24.42 4.68
C GLY A 50 3.37 23.75 5.28
N GLU A 51 4.10 24.46 6.14
CA GLU A 51 5.36 23.99 6.76
C GLU A 51 5.21 22.67 7.54
N ASP A 52 4.02 22.35 8.08
CA ASP A 52 3.79 21.14 8.90
C ASP A 52 2.52 20.30 8.57
N THR A 53 1.66 20.74 7.65
CA THR A 53 0.42 19.99 7.29
C THR A 53 -0.02 20.19 5.84
N GLU A 54 -0.47 19.11 5.20
CA GLU A 54 -1.23 19.16 3.94
C GLU A 54 -2.71 19.44 4.26
N LYS A 55 -3.25 20.56 3.77
CA LYS A 55 -4.68 20.86 3.86
C LYS A 55 -5.35 20.71 2.49
N PHE A 56 -6.50 20.03 2.50
CA PHE A 56 -7.31 19.77 1.30
C PHE A 56 -8.38 20.83 1.14
N PHE A 57 -8.54 21.35 -0.07
CA PHE A 57 -9.56 22.32 -0.40
C PHE A 57 -10.34 21.88 -1.64
N ILE A 58 -11.64 22.08 -1.60
CA ILE A 58 -12.51 21.88 -2.77
C ILE A 58 -12.35 23.09 -3.70
N GLY A 59 -12.30 22.82 -4.99
CA GLY A 59 -12.27 23.86 -5.99
C GLY A 59 -13.57 24.67 -5.97
N ASN A 60 -13.43 26.01 -6.05
CA ASN A 60 -14.56 26.94 -5.91
C ASN A 60 -15.76 26.60 -6.82
N ARG A 61 -15.50 26.05 -8.01
CA ARG A 61 -16.57 25.69 -8.95
C ARG A 61 -17.38 24.48 -8.50
N LEU A 62 -16.72 23.47 -7.92
CA LEU A 62 -17.41 22.31 -7.34
C LEU A 62 -18.23 22.73 -6.13
N LEU A 63 -17.66 23.56 -5.25
CA LEU A 63 -18.35 24.07 -4.07
C LEU A 63 -19.61 24.89 -4.42
N ALA A 64 -19.50 25.77 -5.43
CA ALA A 64 -20.63 26.56 -5.92
C ALA A 64 -21.80 25.68 -6.41
N ILE A 65 -21.52 24.64 -7.20
CA ILE A 65 -22.56 23.71 -7.68
C ILE A 65 -23.27 23.02 -6.51
N ILE A 66 -22.53 22.60 -5.49
CA ILE A 66 -23.10 21.91 -4.32
C ILE A 66 -24.04 22.86 -3.56
N HIS A 67 -23.60 24.08 -3.26
CA HIS A 67 -24.42 25.07 -2.56
C HIS A 67 -25.63 25.57 -3.37
N GLU A 68 -25.47 25.79 -4.69
CA GLU A 68 -26.57 26.19 -5.58
C GLU A 68 -27.70 25.15 -5.66
N ASN A 69 -27.41 23.89 -5.34
CA ASN A 69 -28.40 22.81 -5.26
C ASN A 69 -28.87 22.53 -3.82
N GLY A 70 -28.52 23.38 -2.86
CA GLY A 70 -29.00 23.31 -1.47
C GLY A 70 -28.29 22.28 -0.61
N PHE A 71 -27.10 21.82 -1.02
CA PHE A 71 -26.29 20.89 -0.24
C PHE A 71 -25.12 21.60 0.44
N GLU A 72 -24.62 21.02 1.52
CA GLU A 72 -23.42 21.45 2.22
C GLU A 72 -22.36 20.34 2.19
N VAL A 73 -21.10 20.74 2.11
CA VAL A 73 -19.99 19.78 2.17
C VAL A 73 -19.62 19.53 3.62
N ASN A 74 -19.49 18.25 3.97
CA ASN A 74 -18.85 17.87 5.22
C ASN A 74 -17.32 17.85 5.04
N GLU A 75 -16.65 18.89 5.54
CA GLU A 75 -15.19 19.05 5.42
C GLU A 75 -14.40 17.89 6.03
N GLN A 76 -14.91 17.25 7.08
CA GLN A 76 -14.27 16.12 7.74
C GLN A 76 -14.29 14.83 6.88
N LYS A 77 -15.16 14.79 5.85
CA LYS A 77 -15.31 13.65 4.95
C LYS A 77 -14.65 13.87 3.58
N ILE A 78 -14.02 15.03 3.35
CA ILE A 78 -13.30 15.29 2.10
C ILE A 78 -12.03 14.45 2.07
N ARG A 79 -11.85 13.70 0.97
CA ARG A 79 -10.65 12.90 0.73
C ARG A 79 -10.16 13.17 -0.69
N LEU A 80 -8.93 13.65 -0.84
CA LEU A 80 -8.25 13.73 -2.13
C LEU A 80 -7.12 12.72 -2.16
N GLN A 81 -7.25 11.73 -3.05
CA GLN A 81 -6.23 10.71 -3.21
C GLN A 81 -5.50 10.94 -4.52
N VAL A 82 -4.39 11.65 -4.42
CA VAL A 82 -3.45 11.83 -5.54
C VAL A 82 -2.74 10.50 -5.80
N LYS A 83 -2.36 10.22 -7.06
CA LYS A 83 -1.49 9.08 -7.41
C LYS A 83 -0.31 9.03 -6.44
N GLY A 84 -0.34 8.06 -5.51
CA GLY A 84 0.62 7.95 -4.41
C GLY A 84 -0.01 7.67 -3.03
N ASN A 85 -1.28 8.02 -2.80
CA ASN A 85 -1.98 7.76 -1.53
C ASN A 85 -3.21 6.83 -1.68
N HIS A 86 -3.40 6.01 -0.64
CA HIS A 86 -4.37 4.92 -0.49
C HIS A 86 -5.79 5.32 -0.93
N GLN A 87 -6.39 4.54 -1.85
CA GLN A 87 -7.75 4.74 -2.34
C GLN A 87 -8.73 3.72 -1.79
N GLU A 88 -9.81 4.20 -1.18
CA GLU A 88 -10.87 3.40 -0.56
C GLU A 88 -12.21 4.00 -1.01
N VAL A 89 -13.03 3.22 -1.72
CA VAL A 89 -14.39 3.58 -2.13
C VAL A 89 -15.30 2.37 -1.86
N THR A 90 -16.40 2.59 -1.14
CA THR A 90 -17.46 1.60 -0.84
C THR A 90 -17.03 0.33 -0.08
N GLY A 91 -16.01 0.39 0.78
CA GLY A 91 -15.58 -0.77 1.58
C GLY A 91 -15.00 -1.93 0.76
N LEU A 92 -14.79 -1.73 -0.55
CA LEU A 92 -14.07 -2.63 -1.44
C LEU A 92 -12.83 -1.90 -1.97
N THR A 93 -11.68 -2.37 -1.50
CA THR A 93 -10.36 -1.87 -1.88
C THR A 93 -10.08 -2.16 -3.36
N THR A 94 -10.49 -1.26 -4.25
CA THR A 94 -10.07 -1.31 -5.66
C THR A 94 -8.83 -0.46 -5.83
N ASN A 95 -7.71 -1.00 -5.36
CA ASN A 95 -6.40 -0.45 -5.65
C ASN A 95 -6.11 -0.73 -7.13
N VAL A 96 -6.14 0.31 -7.97
CA VAL A 96 -5.77 0.21 -9.40
C VAL A 96 -4.32 -0.27 -9.60
N PHE A 97 -3.51 -0.29 -8.54
CA PHE A 97 -2.38 -1.20 -8.37
C PHE A 97 -2.40 -1.75 -6.94
N PRO A 98 -2.23 -3.06 -6.72
CA PRO A 98 -2.16 -3.60 -5.38
C PRO A 98 -0.98 -2.91 -4.67
N ASN A 99 -1.20 -2.39 -3.46
CA ASN A 99 -0.12 -1.87 -2.61
C ASN A 99 0.00 -2.80 -1.41
N VAL A 100 1.22 -3.09 -1.00
CA VAL A 100 1.49 -3.99 0.13
C VAL A 100 1.20 -3.25 1.43
N ASP A 101 0.47 -3.89 2.35
CA ASP A 101 0.22 -3.35 3.69
C ASP A 101 1.55 -2.93 4.36
N ARG A 102 1.60 -1.72 4.93
CA ARG A 102 2.74 -1.21 5.69
C ARG A 102 3.17 -2.17 6.80
N LYS A 103 2.23 -2.89 7.43
CA LYS A 103 2.50 -3.91 8.44
C LYS A 103 3.30 -5.07 7.85
N TYR A 104 2.96 -5.50 6.64
CA TYR A 104 3.64 -6.57 5.93
C TYR A 104 5.08 -6.16 5.55
N VAL A 105 5.26 -4.97 5.00
CA VAL A 105 6.59 -4.41 4.68
C VAL A 105 7.45 -4.30 5.94
N ARG A 106 6.86 -3.88 7.07
CA ARG A 106 7.53 -3.79 8.37
C ARG A 106 7.94 -5.16 8.90
N GLN A 107 7.10 -6.19 8.72
CA GLN A 107 7.44 -7.56 9.09
C GLN A 107 8.66 -8.07 8.31
N VAL A 108 8.66 -7.92 6.99
CA VAL A 108 9.80 -8.33 6.14
C VAL A 108 11.09 -7.63 6.56
N ARG A 109 11.01 -6.32 6.84
CA ARG A 109 12.14 -5.54 7.36
C ARG A 109 12.66 -6.10 8.68
N ALA A 110 11.77 -6.46 9.61
CA ALA A 110 12.14 -7.02 10.90
C ALA A 110 12.82 -8.40 10.74
N MET A 111 12.30 -9.26 9.87
CA MET A 111 12.89 -10.58 9.57
C MET A 111 14.31 -10.44 9.00
N LEU A 112 14.51 -9.52 8.03
CA LEU A 112 15.83 -9.24 7.47
C LEU A 112 16.80 -8.66 8.50
N TYR A 113 16.33 -7.78 9.37
CA TYR A 113 17.14 -7.20 10.45
C TYR A 113 17.55 -8.25 11.48
N ALA A 114 16.63 -9.10 11.91
CA ALA A 114 16.91 -10.18 12.85
C ALA A 114 17.98 -11.12 12.29
N TRP A 115 17.85 -11.53 11.03
CA TRP A 115 18.85 -12.37 10.38
C TRP A 115 20.21 -11.66 10.27
N ALA A 116 20.23 -10.41 9.83
CA ALA A 116 21.48 -9.66 9.71
C ALA A 116 22.20 -9.44 11.06
N LYS A 117 21.45 -9.26 12.15
CA LYS A 117 22.02 -8.89 13.46
C LYS A 117 22.33 -10.11 14.34
N PHE A 118 21.46 -11.11 14.33
CA PHE A 118 21.51 -12.23 15.27
C PHE A 118 21.79 -13.58 14.59
N GLY A 119 21.89 -13.61 13.26
CA GLY A 119 22.10 -14.85 12.50
C GLY A 119 20.80 -15.55 12.12
N LEU A 120 20.93 -16.59 11.29
CA LEU A 120 19.80 -17.28 10.67
C LEU A 120 18.94 -18.00 11.70
N GLU A 121 19.57 -18.76 12.59
CA GLU A 121 18.89 -19.59 13.59
C GLU A 121 18.08 -18.75 14.58
N ALA A 122 18.66 -17.67 15.11
CA ALA A 122 17.97 -16.75 16.00
C ALA A 122 16.77 -16.05 15.33
N ALA A 123 16.91 -15.66 14.07
CA ALA A 123 15.83 -15.04 13.30
C ALA A 123 14.70 -16.02 12.98
N GLU A 124 15.04 -17.28 12.70
CA GLU A 124 14.08 -18.35 12.48
C GLU A 124 13.28 -18.63 13.75
N ASN A 125 13.95 -18.75 14.90
CA ASN A 125 13.29 -18.96 16.20
C ASN A 125 12.35 -17.80 16.54
N GLU A 126 12.79 -16.55 16.41
CA GLU A 126 11.95 -15.36 16.65
C GLU A 126 10.70 -15.38 15.73
N TYR A 127 10.88 -15.78 14.47
CA TYR A 127 9.77 -15.89 13.52
C TYR A 127 8.77 -16.98 13.92
N PHE A 128 9.25 -18.17 14.31
CA PHE A 128 8.40 -19.27 14.74
C PHE A 128 7.59 -18.89 15.98
N GLU A 129 8.23 -18.30 16.99
CA GLU A 129 7.57 -17.88 18.23
C GLU A 129 6.49 -16.83 17.98
N LYS A 130 6.76 -15.83 17.15
CA LYS A 130 5.83 -14.72 16.94
C LYS A 130 4.70 -15.02 15.97
N TYR A 131 4.96 -15.82 14.93
CA TYR A 131 4.07 -15.92 13.77
C TYR A 131 3.56 -17.32 13.47
N VAL A 132 4.25 -18.38 13.90
CA VAL A 132 3.86 -19.77 13.60
C VAL A 132 3.21 -20.46 14.79
N SER A 133 3.67 -20.20 16.03
CA SER A 133 3.13 -20.79 17.26
C SER A 133 1.62 -20.55 17.48
N LYS A 134 1.06 -19.52 16.85
CA LYS A 134 -0.38 -19.16 16.90
C LYS A 134 -1.22 -19.79 15.79
N SER A 135 -0.61 -20.50 14.84
CA SER A 135 -1.28 -21.12 13.70
C SER A 135 -1.77 -22.53 14.06
N ARG A 136 -3.07 -22.80 13.89
CA ARG A 136 -3.69 -24.12 14.10
C ARG A 136 -3.46 -25.10 12.92
N LEU A 137 -2.61 -24.75 11.94
CA LEU A 137 -2.42 -25.55 10.74
C LEU A 137 -1.48 -26.74 11.00
N PRO A 138 -1.83 -27.95 10.52
CA PRO A 138 -1.04 -29.15 10.76
C PRO A 138 0.36 -29.01 10.12
N ILE A 139 1.36 -29.42 10.91
CA ILE A 139 2.81 -29.37 10.70
C ILE A 139 3.22 -30.31 9.54
N LYS A 140 2.68 -30.13 8.33
CA LYS A 140 2.95 -31.07 7.22
C LYS A 140 4.05 -30.62 6.26
N ARG A 141 4.50 -29.37 6.34
CA ARG A 141 5.72 -28.87 5.69
C ARG A 141 6.25 -27.69 6.50
N LYS A 142 7.29 -27.92 7.30
CA LYS A 142 8.07 -26.82 7.90
C LYS A 142 8.78 -26.12 6.73
N LEU A 143 8.17 -25.06 6.21
CA LEU A 143 8.82 -24.22 5.20
C LEU A 143 10.01 -23.54 5.87
N GLU A 144 11.20 -23.69 5.29
CA GLU A 144 12.40 -23.05 5.79
C GLU A 144 12.21 -21.53 5.84
N PHE A 145 12.66 -20.89 6.92
CA PHE A 145 12.52 -19.45 7.12
C PHE A 145 12.99 -18.63 5.91
N GLN A 146 14.09 -19.05 5.27
CA GLN A 146 14.64 -18.39 4.09
C GLN A 146 13.65 -18.40 2.90
N GLN A 147 12.96 -19.51 2.67
CA GLN A 147 11.98 -19.64 1.59
C GLN A 147 10.74 -18.77 1.88
N VAL A 148 10.31 -18.73 3.14
CA VAL A 148 9.21 -17.86 3.57
C VAL A 148 9.57 -16.39 3.37
N LEU A 149 10.75 -15.97 3.82
CA LEU A 149 11.20 -14.59 3.69
C LEU A 149 11.35 -14.20 2.21
N ARG A 150 11.93 -15.08 1.40
CA ARG A 150 12.02 -14.87 -0.05
C ARG A 150 10.65 -14.70 -0.69
N GLY A 151 9.72 -15.61 -0.40
CA GLY A 151 8.35 -15.53 -0.92
C GLY A 151 7.65 -14.23 -0.53
N LYS A 152 7.88 -13.76 0.71
CA LYS A 152 7.34 -12.48 1.16
C LYS A 152 7.94 -11.27 0.41
N ILE A 153 9.23 -11.29 0.10
CA ILE A 153 9.88 -10.25 -0.70
C ILE A 153 9.40 -10.28 -2.15
N GLU A 154 9.27 -11.47 -2.76
CA GLU A 154 8.77 -11.62 -4.14
C GLU A 154 7.31 -11.15 -4.26
N PHE A 155 6.49 -11.38 -3.23
CA PHE A 155 5.15 -10.79 -3.18
C PHE A 155 5.20 -9.26 -3.21
N ILE A 156 6.15 -8.63 -2.51
CA ILE A 156 6.35 -7.17 -2.60
C ILE A 156 6.71 -6.76 -4.02
N GLY A 157 7.59 -7.49 -4.70
CA GLY A 157 7.97 -7.20 -6.09
C GLY A 157 6.84 -7.42 -7.09
N MET A 158 5.99 -8.43 -6.87
CA MET A 158 4.80 -8.69 -7.68
C MET A 158 3.77 -7.55 -7.54
N VAL A 159 3.64 -6.99 -6.34
CA VAL A 159 2.62 -6.00 -6.01
C VAL A 159 3.08 -4.58 -6.35
N LYS A 160 4.31 -4.20 -5.97
CA LYS A 160 4.87 -2.84 -6.16
C LYS A 160 5.68 -2.69 -7.45
N GLY A 161 6.00 -3.78 -8.14
CA GLY A 161 6.92 -3.81 -9.27
C GLY A 161 8.36 -4.13 -8.84
N LYS A 162 9.11 -4.80 -9.71
CA LYS A 162 10.51 -5.16 -9.46
C LYS A 162 11.46 -3.96 -9.46
N GLU A 163 11.09 -2.85 -10.08
CA GLU A 163 11.88 -1.62 -10.05
C GLU A 163 11.65 -0.80 -8.76
N ASP A 164 10.75 -1.23 -7.87
CA ASP A 164 10.48 -0.54 -6.62
C ASP A 164 11.71 -0.57 -5.68
N SER A 165 12.05 0.60 -5.13
CA SER A 165 13.22 0.78 -4.29
C SER A 165 13.20 -0.08 -3.01
N ILE A 166 12.01 -0.36 -2.46
CA ILE A 166 11.86 -1.22 -1.28
C ILE A 166 12.11 -2.68 -1.65
N TYR A 167 11.54 -3.15 -2.77
CA TYR A 167 11.80 -4.50 -3.27
C TYR A 167 13.28 -4.71 -3.54
N GLN A 168 13.90 -3.82 -4.32
CA GLN A 168 15.33 -3.91 -4.67
C GLN A 168 16.21 -3.94 -3.42
N LYS A 169 15.95 -3.03 -2.47
CA LYS A 169 16.67 -3.00 -1.19
C LYS A 169 16.57 -4.33 -0.43
N TYR A 170 15.37 -4.85 -0.25
CA TYR A 170 15.15 -6.07 0.54
C TYR A 170 15.64 -7.33 -0.17
N MET A 171 15.46 -7.42 -1.48
CA MET A 171 15.96 -8.53 -2.29
C MET A 171 17.50 -8.56 -2.30
N ASN A 172 18.16 -7.40 -2.42
CA ASN A 172 19.61 -7.33 -2.34
C ASN A 172 20.12 -7.72 -0.95
N GLN A 173 19.50 -7.22 0.12
CA GLN A 173 19.84 -7.61 1.48
C GLN A 173 19.67 -9.13 1.70
N TYR A 174 18.56 -9.70 1.22
CA TYR A 174 18.32 -11.15 1.28
C TYR A 174 19.42 -11.94 0.55
N LYS A 175 19.77 -11.56 -0.68
CA LYS A 175 20.81 -12.24 -1.47
C LYS A 175 22.17 -12.22 -0.78
N ILE A 176 22.55 -11.10 -0.16
CA ILE A 176 23.79 -10.98 0.60
C ILE A 176 23.78 -11.94 1.80
N LEU A 177 22.71 -11.92 2.59
CA LEU A 177 22.58 -12.78 3.78
C LEU A 177 22.55 -14.27 3.41
N ALA A 178 21.81 -14.64 2.36
CA ALA A 178 21.77 -16.00 1.87
C ALA A 178 23.16 -16.49 1.43
N ARG A 179 23.90 -15.66 0.67
CA ARG A 179 25.26 -15.98 0.24
C ARG A 179 26.21 -16.14 1.42
N LEU A 180 26.17 -15.24 2.40
CA LEU A 180 26.98 -15.34 3.63
C LEU A 180 26.66 -16.62 4.42
N SER A 181 25.38 -17.00 4.54
CA SER A 181 25.00 -18.22 5.23
C SER A 181 25.51 -19.48 4.52
N MET A 182 25.51 -19.52 3.17
CA MET A 182 26.07 -20.64 2.42
C MET A 182 27.59 -20.78 2.62
N PHE A 183 28.32 -19.66 2.66
CA PHE A 183 29.75 -19.69 2.92
C PHE A 183 30.09 -20.16 4.34
N ASN A 184 29.35 -19.71 5.35
CA ASN A 184 29.58 -20.15 6.73
C ASN A 184 29.28 -21.64 6.94
N ASN A 185 28.26 -22.18 6.28
CA ASN A 185 27.96 -23.62 6.33
C ASN A 185 29.10 -24.44 5.71
N ASN A 186 29.58 -24.06 4.52
CA ASN A 186 30.72 -24.75 3.89
C ASN A 186 32.00 -24.71 4.72
N ILE A 187 32.25 -23.63 5.47
CA ILE A 187 33.42 -23.55 6.36
C ILE A 187 33.28 -24.48 7.57
N ASN A 188 32.08 -24.61 8.13
CA ASN A 188 31.83 -25.51 9.25
C ASN A 188 31.95 -26.98 8.81
N ASP A 189 31.45 -27.33 7.62
CA ASP A 189 31.58 -28.68 7.05
C ASP A 189 33.06 -29.08 6.80
N ILE A 190 33.91 -28.12 6.44
CA ILE A 190 35.37 -28.35 6.27
C ILE A 190 36.09 -28.52 7.61
N LYS A 191 35.59 -27.90 8.69
CA LYS A 191 36.19 -28.01 10.02
C LYS A 191 35.83 -29.33 10.71
N GLU A 192 34.59 -29.80 10.56
CA GLU A 192 34.17 -31.10 11.10
C GLU A 192 34.85 -32.28 10.38
N GLY A 193 35.24 -32.14 9.10
CA GLY A 193 35.97 -33.17 8.35
C GLY A 193 37.48 -33.28 8.62
N ASN A 194 38.03 -32.51 9.57
CA ASN A 194 39.45 -32.53 9.93
C ASN A 194 39.69 -32.90 11.42
N GLU A 195 38.68 -33.40 12.12
CA GLU A 195 38.78 -33.88 13.50
C GLU A 195 38.69 -35.43 13.64
N ASP A 196 38.83 -36.16 12.52
CA ASP A 196 39.03 -37.63 12.51
C ASP A 196 40.52 -38.03 12.58
#